data_AF-A0A2U2RUL4-F1
#
_entry.id   AF-A0A2U2RUL4-F1
#
_cell.length_a   1.000
_cell.length_b   1.000
_cell.length_c   1.000
_cell.angle_alpha   90.00
_cell.angle_beta   90.00
_cell.angle_gamma   90.00
#
_symmetry.space_group_name_H-M   'P 1'
#
loop_
_entity.id
_entity.type
_entity.pdbx_description
1 polymer ?
#
loop_
_entity_poly.entity_id
_entity_poly.type
_entity_poly.pdbx_seq_one_letter_code
_entity_poly.pdbx_strand_id
1 'polypeptide(L)'
;MIEYNATDWFYNDIERLRRYSPDWAESVYDLLDYHLLEYGGVPESCDPHPLGHDRGCLSGYMECHAEPNVLVVYKVLRGHVLLVRICTHWELYKCVFDSSRWPDPEVEAEEIRAHGLTESQVRAEISS
;
A
#
# COMPACT_ATOMS: atom_id res chain seq x y z
N MET A 1 10.11 12.68 -14.99
CA MET A 1 10.48 11.32 -14.54
C MET A 1 11.63 11.33 -13.54
N ILE A 2 11.33 10.91 -12.32
CA ILE A 2 12.23 10.73 -11.19
C ILE A 2 12.84 9.33 -11.23
N GLU A 3 14.10 9.20 -10.80
CA GLU A 3 14.72 7.90 -10.68
C GLU A 3 14.03 7.05 -9.61
N TYR A 4 13.78 5.78 -9.92
CA TYR A 4 13.17 4.87 -8.95
C TYR A 4 13.83 3.50 -8.93
N ASN A 5 13.69 2.84 -7.79
CA ASN A 5 13.94 1.43 -7.61
C ASN A 5 12.69 0.80 -6.99
N ALA A 6 12.48 -0.49 -7.25
CA ALA A 6 11.42 -1.26 -6.61
C ALA A 6 12.03 -2.50 -5.95
N THR A 7 11.49 -2.88 -4.79
CA THR A 7 11.89 -4.12 -4.12
C THR A 7 11.27 -5.35 -4.79
N ASP A 8 11.84 -6.53 -4.55
CA ASP A 8 11.22 -7.79 -4.97
C ASP A 8 9.83 -7.99 -4.36
N TRP A 9 9.56 -7.42 -3.19
CA TRP A 9 8.23 -7.45 -2.59
C TRP A 9 7.23 -6.68 -3.43
N PHE A 10 7.59 -5.48 -3.88
CA PHE A 10 6.74 -4.67 -4.75
C PHE A 10 6.38 -5.42 -6.04
N TYR A 11 7.37 -6.06 -6.68
CA TYR A 11 7.12 -6.85 -7.90
C TYR A 11 6.19 -8.04 -7.66
N ASN A 12 6.38 -8.78 -6.56
CA ASN A 12 5.46 -9.86 -6.19
C ASN A 12 4.05 -9.34 -5.88
N ASP A 13 3.96 -8.18 -5.21
CA ASP A 13 2.70 -7.57 -4.81
C ASP A 13 1.88 -7.09 -6.03
N ILE A 14 2.51 -6.44 -7.00
CA ILE A 14 1.81 -6.02 -8.23
C ILE A 14 1.38 -7.23 -9.06
N GLU A 15 2.18 -8.30 -9.08
CA GLU A 15 1.80 -9.53 -9.77
C GLU A 15 0.61 -10.25 -9.12
N ARG A 16 0.58 -10.37 -7.78
CA ARG A 16 -0.56 -10.99 -7.08
C ARG A 16 -1.82 -10.12 -7.20
N LEU A 17 -1.68 -8.80 -7.15
CA LEU A 17 -2.79 -7.87 -7.39
C LEU A 17 -3.33 -8.02 -8.81
N ARG A 18 -2.46 -8.01 -9.83
CA ARG A 18 -2.86 -8.15 -11.24
C ARG A 18 -3.57 -9.46 -11.53
N ARG A 19 -3.18 -10.56 -10.88
CA ARG A 19 -3.89 -11.85 -10.97
C ARG A 19 -5.27 -11.81 -10.34
N TYR A 20 -5.45 -11.03 -9.28
CA TYR A 20 -6.71 -10.88 -8.56
C TYR A 20 -7.67 -9.89 -9.25
N SER A 21 -7.18 -8.70 -9.57
CA SER A 21 -7.92 -7.61 -10.24
C SER A 21 -6.98 -6.84 -11.16
N PRO A 22 -7.05 -7.05 -12.48
CA PRO A 22 -6.29 -6.27 -13.46
C PRO A 22 -6.57 -4.77 -13.39
N ASP A 23 -7.82 -4.38 -13.12
CA ASP A 23 -8.24 -2.96 -13.07
C ASP A 23 -7.61 -2.22 -11.88
N TRP A 24 -7.48 -2.89 -10.73
CA TRP A 24 -6.80 -2.31 -9.56
C TRP A 24 -5.29 -2.23 -9.78
N ALA A 25 -4.70 -3.19 -10.49
CA ALA A 25 -3.29 -3.10 -10.89
C ALA A 25 -3.06 -1.93 -11.87
N GLU A 26 -3.98 -1.70 -12.81
CA GLU A 26 -3.92 -0.53 -13.71
C GLU A 26 -3.97 0.78 -12.93
N SER A 27 -4.84 0.87 -11.91
CA SER A 27 -4.92 2.05 -11.05
C SER A 27 -3.62 2.33 -10.30
N VAL A 28 -2.88 1.28 -9.92
CA VAL A 28 -1.52 1.42 -9.37
C VAL A 28 -0.55 1.93 -10.44
N TYR A 29 -0.57 1.38 -11.66
CA TYR A 29 0.30 1.86 -12.75
C TYR A 29 0.02 3.33 -13.07
N ASP A 30 -1.24 3.74 -13.17
CA ASP A 30 -1.65 5.12 -13.42
C ASP A 30 -1.13 6.06 -12.33
N LEU A 31 -1.29 5.68 -11.05
CA LEU A 31 -0.77 6.45 -9.92
C LEU A 31 0.75 6.62 -9.99
N LEU A 32 1.48 5.58 -10.38
CA LEU A 32 2.94 5.62 -10.47
C LEU A 32 3.40 6.46 -11.66
N ASP A 33 2.93 6.14 -12.86
CA ASP A 33 3.42 6.72 -14.10
C ASP A 33 3.00 8.18 -14.28
N TYR A 34 1.75 8.52 -13.91
CA TYR A 34 1.25 9.89 -14.08
C TYR A 34 1.47 10.79 -12.87
N HIS A 35 1.85 10.26 -11.71
CA HIS A 35 2.06 11.07 -10.53
C HIS A 35 3.39 10.82 -9.83
N LEU A 36 3.55 9.68 -9.14
CA LEU A 36 4.67 9.51 -8.22
C LEU A 36 6.03 9.55 -8.95
N LEU A 37 6.14 8.85 -10.07
CA LEU A 37 7.37 8.76 -10.85
C LEU A 37 7.55 9.97 -11.77
N GLU A 38 6.49 10.70 -12.09
CA GLU A 38 6.62 11.91 -12.90
C GLU A 38 7.02 13.13 -12.08
N TYR A 39 6.36 13.34 -10.94
CA TYR A 39 6.48 14.56 -10.12
C TYR A 39 7.12 14.34 -8.73
N GLY A 40 7.28 13.10 -8.28
CA GLY A 40 7.82 12.81 -6.94
C GLY A 40 6.84 12.97 -5.80
N GLY A 41 5.56 13.07 -6.12
CA GLY A 41 4.46 13.15 -5.18
C GLY A 41 3.20 12.58 -5.81
N VAL A 42 2.21 12.28 -4.97
CA VAL A 42 0.90 11.78 -5.39
C VAL A 42 -0.18 12.82 -5.09
N PRO A 43 -1.33 12.77 -5.77
CA PRO A 43 -2.44 13.67 -5.52
C PRO A 43 -2.95 13.59 -4.07
N GLU A 44 -3.46 14.70 -3.53
CA GLU A 44 -4.09 14.71 -2.19
C GLU A 44 -5.26 13.73 -2.08
N SER A 45 -5.96 13.45 -3.18
CA SER A 45 -7.06 12.47 -3.23
C SER A 45 -6.61 11.04 -2.96
N CYS A 46 -5.31 10.74 -3.12
CA CYS A 46 -4.72 9.45 -2.75
C CYS A 46 -4.27 9.41 -1.28
N ASP A 47 -4.54 10.47 -0.51
CA ASP A 47 -4.23 10.60 0.92
C ASP A 47 -2.78 10.22 1.29
N PRO A 48 -1.76 10.84 0.68
CA PRO A 48 -0.38 10.53 1.01
C PRO A 48 0.01 10.95 2.42
N HIS A 49 0.47 10.00 3.23
CA HIS A 49 0.94 10.30 4.58
C HIS A 49 2.04 9.32 5.04
N PRO A 50 2.88 9.73 6.01
CA PRO A 50 3.84 8.82 6.61
C PRO A 50 3.12 7.78 7.48
N LEU A 51 3.60 6.54 7.42
CA LEU A 51 3.20 5.48 8.32
C LEU A 51 3.81 5.71 9.71
N GLY A 52 2.98 5.79 10.74
CA GLY A 52 3.40 6.10 12.10
C GLY A 52 3.31 4.94 13.10
N HIS A 53 2.62 3.85 12.75
CA HIS A 53 2.27 2.76 13.68
C HIS A 53 3.45 2.25 14.55
N ASP A 54 3.32 2.37 15.88
CA ASP A 54 4.32 1.98 16.89
C ASP A 54 4.77 0.51 16.81
N ARG A 55 3.97 -0.36 16.16
CA ARG A 55 4.29 -1.79 15.90
C ARG A 55 4.48 -2.10 14.41
N GLY A 56 4.45 -1.10 13.55
CA GLY A 56 4.49 -1.24 12.10
C GLY A 56 5.89 -1.57 11.60
N CYS A 57 6.02 -2.70 10.93
CA CYS A 57 7.20 -3.14 10.19
C CYS A 57 7.68 -2.13 9.11
N LEU A 58 6.83 -1.16 8.75
CA LEU A 58 7.09 -0.13 7.75
C LEU A 58 6.89 1.29 8.30
N SER A 59 7.02 1.49 9.62
CA SER A 59 7.02 2.84 10.21
C SER A 59 8.11 3.72 9.58
N GLY A 60 7.77 4.98 9.28
CA GLY A 60 8.65 5.94 8.61
C GLY A 60 8.74 5.82 7.08
N TYR A 61 7.97 4.92 6.47
CA TYR A 61 7.68 4.94 5.03
C TYR A 61 6.46 5.81 4.74
N MET A 62 6.26 6.16 3.47
CA MET A 62 5.04 6.81 2.99
C MET A 62 4.05 5.77 2.50
N GLU A 63 2.78 6.05 2.64
CA GLU A 63 1.67 5.29 2.09
C GLU A 63 0.71 6.23 1.37
N CYS A 64 0.00 5.69 0.38
CA CYS A 64 -1.11 6.34 -0.29
C CYS A 64 -2.04 5.28 -0.91
N HIS A 65 -3.25 5.69 -1.22
CA HIS A 65 -4.30 4.87 -1.81
C HIS A 65 -4.28 4.95 -3.34
N ALA A 66 -4.08 3.80 -3.99
CA ALA A 66 -4.45 3.62 -5.39
C ALA A 66 -5.94 3.27 -5.53
N GLU A 67 -6.47 2.52 -4.56
CA GLU A 67 -7.88 2.18 -4.40
C GLU A 67 -8.25 2.18 -2.91
N PRO A 68 -9.55 2.12 -2.52
CA PRO A 68 -9.96 2.20 -1.11
C PRO A 68 -9.33 1.18 -0.15
N ASN A 69 -8.84 0.04 -0.65
CA ASN A 69 -8.09 -0.97 0.12
C ASN A 69 -6.84 -1.50 -0.64
N VAL A 70 -6.29 -0.70 -1.57
CA VAL A 70 -5.02 -1.00 -2.25
C VAL A 70 -4.06 0.14 -1.97
N LEU A 71 -3.11 -0.14 -1.09
CA LEU A 71 -2.12 0.82 -0.60
C LEU A 71 -0.79 0.63 -1.32
N VAL A 72 -0.19 1.73 -1.76
CA VAL A 72 1.19 1.74 -2.26
C VAL A 72 2.09 2.29 -1.16
N VAL A 73 3.06 1.49 -0.72
CA VAL A 73 4.06 1.90 0.27
C VAL A 73 5.37 2.24 -0.44
N TYR A 74 5.88 3.43 -0.19
CA TYR A 74 7.05 3.97 -0.86
C TYR A 74 7.93 4.81 0.08
N LYS A 75 9.11 5.19 -0.38
CA LYS A 75 9.99 6.13 0.32
C LYS A 75 10.53 7.16 -0.64
N VAL A 76 10.35 8.44 -0.30
CA VAL A 76 10.99 9.54 -1.02
C VAL A 76 12.37 9.78 -0.43
N LEU A 77 13.38 9.61 -1.26
CA LEU A 77 14.78 9.95 -1.00
C LEU A 77 15.14 11.18 -1.85
N ARG A 78 16.26 11.83 -1.58
CA ARG A 78 16.67 13.04 -2.31
C ARG A 78 16.81 12.75 -3.82
N GLY A 79 15.79 13.14 -4.59
CA GLY A 79 15.73 12.94 -6.05
C GLY A 79 15.42 11.51 -6.51
N HIS A 80 14.98 10.62 -5.61
CA HIS A 80 14.75 9.21 -5.93
C HIS A 80 13.56 8.63 -5.14
N VAL A 81 12.78 7.75 -5.75
CA VAL A 81 11.67 7.02 -5.09
C VAL A 81 12.00 5.54 -4.96
N LEU A 82 11.86 4.98 -3.75
CA LEU A 82 11.88 3.53 -3.54
C LEU A 82 10.45 3.01 -3.41
N LEU A 83 10.01 2.18 -4.34
CA LEU A 83 8.73 1.45 -4.26
C LEU A 83 8.92 0.19 -3.42
N VAL A 84 8.13 0.05 -2.36
CA VAL A 84 8.38 -0.96 -1.32
C VAL A 84 7.35 -2.08 -1.36
N ARG A 85 6.06 -1.78 -1.22
CA ARG A 85 4.98 -2.78 -1.13
C ARG A 85 3.70 -2.31 -1.82
N ILE A 86 2.86 -3.26 -2.20
CA ILE A 86 1.42 -3.03 -2.44
C ILE A 86 0.62 -3.99 -1.55
N CYS A 87 -0.32 -3.47 -0.76
CA CYS A 87 -1.01 -4.27 0.26
C CYS A 87 -2.38 -3.70 0.64
N THR A 88 -3.14 -4.47 1.43
CA THR A 88 -4.36 -3.98 2.10
C THR A 88 -4.02 -3.30 3.42
N HIS A 89 -5.00 -2.58 4.00
CA HIS A 89 -4.84 -2.06 5.37
C HIS A 89 -4.57 -3.18 6.37
N TRP A 90 -5.24 -4.32 6.21
CA TRP A 90 -5.16 -5.41 7.17
C TRP A 90 -3.82 -6.15 7.12
N GLU A 91 -3.28 -6.39 5.92
CA GLU A 91 -1.91 -6.90 5.76
C GLU A 91 -0.90 -5.95 6.40
N LEU A 92 -1.05 -4.65 6.17
CA LEU A 92 -0.16 -3.62 6.73
C LEU A 92 -0.24 -3.55 8.25
N TYR A 93 -1.45 -3.60 8.82
CA TYR A 93 -1.69 -3.63 10.26
C TYR A 93 -1.05 -4.84 10.93
N LYS A 94 -1.25 -6.03 10.36
CA LYS A 94 -0.68 -7.29 10.88
C LYS A 94 0.83 -7.41 10.60
N CYS A 95 1.34 -6.67 9.63
CA CYS A 95 2.66 -6.91 9.04
C CYS A 95 2.85 -8.34 8.53
N VAL A 96 1.78 -8.92 7.99
CA VAL A 96 1.77 -10.26 7.41
C VAL A 96 1.20 -10.15 6.01
N PHE A 97 1.98 -10.61 5.03
CA PHE A 97 1.68 -10.42 3.62
C PHE A 97 1.82 -11.75 2.88
N ASP A 98 0.78 -12.14 2.13
CA ASP A 98 0.83 -13.33 1.30
C ASP A 98 1.53 -12.99 -0.02
N SER A 99 2.62 -13.70 -0.34
CA SER A 99 3.40 -13.44 -1.56
C SER A 99 2.74 -13.93 -2.85
N SER A 100 1.71 -14.76 -2.75
CA SER A 100 1.12 -15.49 -3.88
C SER A 100 -0.29 -15.01 -4.24
N ARG A 101 -1.09 -14.67 -3.22
CA ARG A 101 -2.51 -14.37 -3.34
C ARG A 101 -2.84 -13.00 -2.76
N TRP A 102 -3.70 -12.26 -3.44
CA TRP A 102 -4.31 -11.05 -2.88
C TRP A 102 -5.38 -11.41 -1.83
N PRO A 103 -5.44 -10.75 -0.66
CA PRO A 103 -6.39 -11.08 0.38
C PRO A 103 -7.84 -10.99 -0.08
N ASP A 104 -8.67 -11.89 0.45
CA ASP A 104 -10.12 -11.84 0.22
C ASP A 104 -10.76 -10.83 1.17
N PRO A 105 -11.46 -9.79 0.68
CA PRO A 105 -12.05 -8.76 1.54
C PRO A 105 -13.04 -9.31 2.58
N GLU A 106 -13.78 -10.38 2.27
CA GLU A 106 -14.74 -10.96 3.23
C GLU A 106 -14.01 -11.65 4.39
N VAL A 107 -12.91 -12.33 4.07
CA VAL A 107 -12.04 -12.99 5.07
C VAL A 107 -11.34 -11.94 5.93
N GLU A 108 -10.78 -10.89 5.33
CA GLU A 108 -10.18 -9.79 6.10
C GLU A 108 -11.20 -9.16 7.05
N ALA A 109 -12.42 -8.89 6.57
CA ALA A 109 -13.47 -8.31 7.39
C ALA A 109 -13.87 -9.23 8.56
N GLU A 110 -13.90 -10.55 8.36
CA GLU A 110 -14.13 -11.52 9.44
C GLU A 110 -12.99 -11.54 10.46
N GLU A 111 -11.74 -11.55 10.00
CA GLU A 111 -10.58 -11.48 10.87
C GLU A 111 -10.55 -10.19 11.69
N ILE A 112 -10.81 -9.04 11.08
CA ILE A 112 -10.88 -7.74 11.76
C ILE A 112 -11.93 -7.77 12.87
N ARG A 113 -13.13 -8.30 12.58
CA ARG A 113 -14.20 -8.47 13.58
C ARG A 113 -13.79 -9.43 14.70
N ALA A 114 -13.11 -10.53 14.37
CA ALA A 114 -12.62 -11.50 15.36
C ALA A 114 -11.57 -10.89 16.30
N HIS A 115 -10.83 -9.86 15.86
CA HIS A 115 -9.92 -9.08 16.69
C HIS A 115 -10.62 -7.98 17.50
N GLY A 116 -11.96 -7.87 17.42
CA GLY A 116 -12.72 -6.83 18.12
C GLY A 116 -12.49 -5.43 17.54
N LEU A 117 -12.05 -5.34 16.29
CA LEU A 117 -11.74 -4.10 15.60
C LEU A 117 -12.77 -3.82 14.49
N THR A 118 -12.72 -2.59 14.00
CA THR A 118 -13.39 -2.14 12.78
C THR A 118 -12.35 -1.71 11.76
N GLU A 119 -12.71 -1.67 10.47
CA GLU A 119 -11.80 -1.18 9.42
C GLU A 119 -11.31 0.25 9.70
N SER A 120 -12.19 1.11 10.22
CA SER A 120 -11.82 2.48 10.58
C SER A 120 -10.79 2.54 11.71
N GLN A 121 -10.85 1.63 12.68
CA GLN A 121 -9.84 1.54 13.74
C GLN A 121 -8.50 1.04 13.17
N VAL A 122 -8.52 0.04 12.28
CA VAL A 122 -7.32 -0.45 11.59
C VAL A 122 -6.63 0.69 10.82
N ARG A 123 -7.39 1.46 10.03
CA ARG A 123 -6.88 2.63 9.29
C ARG A 123 -6.26 3.66 10.23
N ALA A 124 -6.98 4.03 11.30
CA ALA A 124 -6.51 5.03 12.24
C ALA A 124 -5.17 4.62 12.90
N GLU A 125 -4.99 3.34 13.23
CA GLU A 125 -3.75 2.86 13.84
C GLU A 125 -2.54 2.90 12.89
N ILE A 126 -2.74 2.69 11.59
CA ILE A 126 -1.66 2.70 10.59
C ILE A 126 -1.12 4.12 10.36
N SER A 127 -2.02 5.10 10.33
CA SER A 127 -1.72 6.51 10.03
C SER A 127 -1.24 7.33 11.24
N SER A 128 -1.32 6.78 12.46
CA SER A 128 -1.03 7.47 13.73
C SER A 128 0.46 7.50 14.07
#